data_AF-A0A4V2ZCD3-F1
#
_entry.id   AF-A0A4V2ZCD3-F1
#
_cell.length_a   1.000
_cell.length_b   1.000
_cell.length_c   1.000
_cell.angle_alpha   90.00
_cell.angle_beta   90.00
_cell.angle_gamma   90.00
#
_symmetry.space_group_name_H-M   'P 1'
#
loop_
_entity.id
_entity.type
_entity.pdbx_description
1 polymer ?
#
loop_
_entity_poly.entity_id
_entity_poly.type
_entity_poly.pdbx_seq_one_letter_code
_entity_poly.pdbx_strand_id
1 'polypeptide(L)'
;MSKKWFAIPVILLALWGCYTVSFNLVRHSGYYAQHLPHKKGTNPELIFTLKHLYYLEKPDHSNLRYDYDGSNTIIVNEEYFIDNHQDPKILLSRANSNSTSTSYQFDNKGQFIT
;
A
#
# COMPACT_ATOMS: atom_id res chain seq x y z
N MET A 1 8.90 46.61 -9.78
CA MET A 1 9.12 45.15 -9.73
C MET A 1 7.81 44.47 -10.19
N SER A 2 7.82 43.65 -11.25
CA SER A 2 6.56 43.09 -11.79
C SER A 2 6.02 41.99 -10.86
N LYS A 3 4.68 41.89 -10.72
CA LYS A 3 4.00 40.91 -9.84
C LYS A 3 4.45 39.45 -10.07
N LYS A 4 4.99 39.14 -11.25
CA LYS A 4 5.52 37.82 -11.64
C LYS A 4 6.68 37.35 -10.74
N TRP A 5 7.47 38.26 -10.20
CA TRP A 5 8.60 37.93 -9.32
C TRP A 5 8.17 37.47 -7.93
N PHE A 6 6.97 37.84 -7.48
CA PHE A 6 6.38 37.32 -6.24
C PHE A 6 5.68 35.98 -6.43
N ALA A 7 5.22 35.66 -7.66
CA ALA A 7 4.57 34.38 -7.94
C ALA A 7 5.56 33.21 -7.92
N ILE A 8 6.79 33.41 -8.37
CA ILE A 8 7.83 32.37 -8.44
C ILE A 8 8.12 31.74 -7.07
N PRO A 9 8.45 32.49 -5.99
CA PRO A 9 8.74 31.88 -4.68
C PRO A 9 7.50 31.19 -4.08
N VAL A 10 6.30 31.72 -4.33
CA VAL A 10 5.04 31.10 -3.87
C VAL A 10 4.83 29.74 -4.56
N ILE A 11 5.06 29.66 -5.87
CA ILE A 11 4.97 28.41 -6.62
C ILE A 11 6.02 27.40 -6.14
N LEU A 12 7.27 27.82 -5.95
CA LEU A 12 8.33 26.94 -5.46
C LEU A 12 8.02 26.39 -4.05
N LEU A 13 7.51 27.25 -3.16
CA LEU A 13 7.11 26.84 -1.81
C LEU A 13 5.92 25.87 -1.85
N ALA A 14 4.94 26.08 -2.73
CA ALA A 14 3.84 25.16 -2.93
C ALA A 14 4.32 23.79 -3.45
N LEU A 15 5.20 23.75 -4.45
CA LEU A 15 5.77 22.52 -4.98
C LEU A 15 6.58 21.76 -3.92
N TRP A 16 7.40 22.47 -3.15
CA TRP A 16 8.14 21.89 -2.03
C TRP A 16 7.21 21.31 -0.95
N GLY A 17 6.15 22.04 -0.60
CA GLY A 17 5.12 21.56 0.31
C GLY A 17 4.44 20.28 -0.19
N CYS A 18 4.02 20.25 -1.45
CA CYS A 18 3.43 19.05 -2.05
C CYS A 18 4.40 17.86 -2.03
N TYR A 19 5.68 18.08 -2.36
CA TYR A 19 6.70 17.04 -2.35
C TYR A 19 6.92 16.47 -0.95
N THR A 20 7.09 17.34 0.05
CA THR A 20 7.33 16.91 1.45
C THR A 20 6.14 16.17 2.05
N VAL A 21 4.92 16.62 1.78
CA VAL A 21 3.69 15.92 2.22
C VAL A 21 3.59 14.55 1.55
N SER A 22 3.83 14.47 0.24
CA SER A 22 3.78 13.21 -0.50
C SER A 22 4.81 12.20 0.02
N PHE A 23 6.03 12.66 0.25
CA PHE A 23 7.10 11.84 0.81
C PHE A 23 6.77 11.30 2.20
N ASN A 24 6.20 12.15 3.08
CA ASN A 24 5.78 11.72 4.41
C ASN A 24 4.66 10.67 4.35
N LEU A 25 3.67 10.86 3.47
CA LEU A 25 2.55 9.93 3.30
C LEU A 25 3.02 8.56 2.80
N VAL A 26 3.94 8.52 1.84
CA VAL A 26 4.48 7.25 1.32
C VAL A 26 5.29 6.53 2.40
N ARG A 27 6.24 7.24 3.04
CA ARG A 27 7.17 6.66 4.02
C ARG A 27 6.48 6.17 5.30
N HIS A 28 5.41 6.84 5.73
CA HIS A 28 4.65 6.50 6.94
C HIS A 28 3.27 5.92 6.65
N SER A 29 3.02 5.48 5.41
CA SER A 29 1.75 4.89 4.96
C SER A 29 1.23 3.78 5.87
N GLY A 30 2.10 2.85 6.29
CA GLY A 30 1.74 1.77 7.21
C GLY A 30 1.26 2.27 8.58
N TYR A 31 1.93 3.29 9.13
CA TYR A 31 1.50 3.93 10.38
C TYR A 31 0.13 4.58 10.21
N TYR A 32 -0.08 5.36 9.13
CA TYR A 32 -1.38 5.98 8.88
C TYR A 32 -2.48 4.94 8.70
N ALA A 33 -2.22 3.86 7.95
CA ALA A 33 -3.20 2.80 7.71
C ALA A 33 -3.66 2.13 9.01
N GLN A 34 -2.75 1.89 9.94
CA GLN A 34 -3.06 1.33 11.28
C GLN A 34 -3.86 2.30 12.16
N HIS A 35 -3.71 3.61 11.97
CA HIS A 35 -4.36 4.64 12.79
C HIS A 35 -5.60 5.26 12.13
N LEU A 36 -5.98 4.80 10.93
CA LEU A 36 -7.23 5.20 10.29
C LEU A 36 -8.42 4.85 11.20
N PRO A 37 -9.41 5.73 11.38
CA PRO A 37 -10.64 5.39 12.08
C PRO A 37 -11.31 4.17 11.44
N HIS A 38 -11.39 3.06 12.18
CA HIS A 38 -11.97 1.81 11.72
C HIS A 38 -12.73 1.11 12.84
N LYS A 39 -13.56 0.13 12.48
CA LYS A 39 -14.36 -0.63 13.44
C LYS A 39 -13.45 -1.51 14.30
N LYS A 40 -13.68 -1.58 15.60
CA LYS A 40 -12.89 -2.44 16.49
C LYS A 40 -12.85 -3.89 15.96
N GLY A 41 -11.64 -4.44 15.82
CA GLY A 41 -11.41 -5.80 15.32
C GLY A 41 -11.24 -5.92 13.79
N THR A 42 -11.17 -4.80 13.06
CA THR A 42 -10.78 -4.79 11.63
C THR A 42 -9.32 -4.42 11.47
N ASN A 43 -8.66 -4.99 10.46
CA ASN A 43 -7.27 -4.71 10.11
C ASN A 43 -7.17 -4.16 8.67
N PRO A 44 -7.54 -2.88 8.43
CA PRO A 44 -7.58 -2.29 7.09
C PRO A 44 -6.19 -2.09 6.48
N GLU A 45 -5.12 -2.18 7.26
CA GLU A 45 -3.75 -1.93 6.83
C GLU A 45 -3.30 -2.88 5.71
N LEU A 46 -3.69 -4.15 5.75
CA LEU A 46 -3.26 -5.14 4.76
C LEU A 46 -3.88 -4.85 3.38
N ILE A 47 -5.19 -4.62 3.33
CA ILE A 47 -5.89 -4.32 2.07
C ILE A 47 -5.46 -2.96 1.51
N PHE A 48 -5.25 -1.97 2.39
CA PHE A 48 -4.78 -0.66 1.96
C PHE A 48 -3.37 -0.74 1.36
N THR A 49 -2.47 -1.50 1.99
CA THR A 49 -1.11 -1.74 1.52
C THR A 49 -1.10 -2.43 0.15
N LEU A 50 -1.89 -3.49 -0.03
CA LEU A 50 -1.97 -4.21 -1.31
C LEU A 50 -2.59 -3.37 -2.44
N LYS A 51 -3.63 -2.58 -2.15
CA LYS A 51 -4.27 -1.72 -3.17
C LYS A 51 -3.36 -0.59 -3.65
N HIS A 52 -2.50 -0.07 -2.77
CA HIS A 52 -1.62 1.06 -3.08
C HIS A 52 -0.16 0.66 -3.21
N LEU A 53 0.13 -0.64 -3.41
CA LEU A 53 1.49 -1.20 -3.40
C LEU A 53 2.44 -0.46 -4.34
N TYR A 54 1.95 -0.01 -5.49
CA TYR A 54 2.69 0.77 -6.49
C TYR A 54 3.25 2.10 -5.95
N TYR A 55 2.53 2.73 -5.02
CA TYR A 55 2.91 4.02 -4.43
C TYR A 55 3.79 3.88 -3.19
N LEU A 56 3.95 2.67 -2.66
CA LEU A 56 4.75 2.44 -1.48
C LEU A 56 6.23 2.45 -1.83
N GLU A 57 7.04 2.83 -0.84
CA GLU A 57 8.50 2.70 -0.95
C GLU A 57 8.85 1.23 -1.16
N LYS A 58 9.59 0.95 -2.24
CA LYS A 58 10.04 -0.41 -2.53
C LYS A 58 10.98 -0.87 -1.40
N PRO A 59 10.82 -2.09 -0.88
CA PRO A 59 11.76 -2.62 0.09
C PRO A 59 13.13 -2.73 -0.58
N ASP A 60 14.15 -2.17 0.05
CA ASP A 60 15.54 -2.31 -0.42
C ASP A 60 16.22 -3.48 0.30
N HIS A 61 16.82 -4.39 -0.48
CA HIS A 61 17.58 -5.55 0.00
C HIS A 61 16.94 -6.35 1.15
N SER A 62 15.66 -6.71 1.01
CA SER A 62 14.94 -7.44 2.04
C SER A 62 14.31 -8.71 1.52
N ASN A 63 14.02 -9.63 2.44
CA ASN A 63 13.19 -10.79 2.17
C ASN A 63 11.75 -10.44 1.78
N LEU A 64 11.38 -9.16 1.74
CA LEU A 64 10.12 -8.62 1.26
C LEU A 64 10.33 -8.00 -0.11
N ARG A 65 9.54 -8.39 -1.11
CA ARG A 65 9.57 -7.81 -2.45
C ARG A 65 8.16 -7.53 -2.94
N TYR A 66 8.02 -6.50 -3.77
CA TYR A 66 6.77 -6.19 -4.45
C TYR A 66 6.88 -6.60 -5.91
N ASP A 67 5.89 -7.34 -6.37
CA ASP A 67 5.66 -7.66 -7.77
C ASP A 67 4.41 -6.91 -8.24
N TYR A 68 4.57 -6.11 -9.29
CA TYR A 68 3.54 -5.23 -9.82
C TYR A 68 2.85 -5.80 -11.06
N ASP A 69 3.35 -6.93 -11.58
CA ASP A 69 2.77 -7.55 -12.76
C ASP A 69 1.49 -8.28 -12.37
N GLY A 70 0.35 -7.81 -12.90
CA GLY A 70 -0.97 -8.38 -12.62
C GLY A 70 -1.64 -7.82 -11.36
N SER A 71 -1.79 -8.63 -10.32
CA SER A 71 -2.67 -8.39 -9.16
C SER A 71 -2.01 -7.69 -7.97
N ASN A 72 -0.86 -7.01 -8.14
CA ASN A 72 -0.04 -6.47 -7.04
C ASN A 72 0.25 -7.50 -5.93
N THR A 73 1.42 -8.12 -5.99
CA THR A 73 1.80 -9.21 -5.09
C THR A 73 2.91 -8.77 -4.14
N ILE A 74 2.72 -9.07 -2.85
CA ILE A 74 3.79 -9.01 -1.85
C ILE A 74 4.39 -10.41 -1.72
N ILE A 75 5.70 -10.50 -1.87
CA ILE A 75 6.47 -11.74 -1.79
C ILE A 75 7.34 -11.69 -0.53
N VAL A 76 7.28 -12.73 0.30
CA VAL A 76 8.10 -12.90 1.51
C VAL A 76 8.95 -14.16 1.41
N ASN A 77 10.26 -14.01 1.54
CA ASN A 77 11.28 -15.07 1.45
C ASN A 77 11.21 -15.91 0.15
N GLU A 78 10.61 -15.39 -0.92
CA GLU A 78 10.26 -16.17 -2.13
C GLU A 78 9.43 -17.44 -1.82
N GLU A 79 8.81 -17.49 -0.64
CA GLU A 79 8.03 -18.63 -0.15
C GLU A 79 6.56 -18.28 -0.02
N TYR A 80 6.22 -17.09 0.48
CA TYR A 80 4.85 -16.64 0.71
C TYR A 80 4.48 -15.52 -0.24
N PHE A 81 3.28 -15.61 -0.80
CA PHE A 81 2.74 -14.62 -1.72
C PHE A 81 1.42 -14.13 -1.17
N ILE A 82 1.24 -12.81 -1.20
CA ILE A 82 0.00 -12.13 -0.85
C ILE A 82 -0.40 -11.30 -2.06
N ASP A 83 -1.46 -11.69 -2.77
CA ASP A 83 -1.90 -11.02 -3.99
C ASP A 83 -3.35 -10.54 -3.90
N ASN A 84 -3.65 -9.40 -4.54
CA ASN A 84 -5.01 -8.93 -4.71
C ASN A 84 -5.69 -9.62 -5.91
N HIS A 85 -5.93 -10.93 -5.77
CA HIS A 85 -6.37 -11.81 -6.85
C HIS A 85 -7.61 -11.29 -7.61
N GLN A 86 -8.65 -10.90 -6.85
CA GLN A 86 -9.91 -10.41 -7.41
C GLN A 86 -10.61 -9.58 -6.35
N ASP A 87 -10.79 -8.28 -6.57
CA ASP A 87 -11.49 -7.41 -5.61
C ASP A 87 -12.85 -8.03 -5.18
N PRO A 88 -13.14 -8.22 -3.86
CA PRO A 88 -12.39 -7.83 -2.66
C PRO A 88 -11.69 -9.02 -1.95
N LYS A 89 -10.97 -9.86 -2.68
CA LYS A 89 -10.35 -11.11 -2.21
C LYS A 89 -8.83 -11.00 -2.25
N ILE A 90 -8.20 -11.21 -1.09
CA ILE A 90 -6.76 -11.40 -0.98
C ILE A 90 -6.48 -12.90 -0.98
N LEU A 91 -5.45 -13.31 -1.71
CA LEU A 91 -4.99 -14.69 -1.73
C LEU A 91 -3.62 -14.77 -1.03
N LEU A 92 -3.50 -15.69 -0.08
CA LEU A 92 -2.24 -16.06 0.57
C LEU A 92 -1.84 -17.44 0.03
N SER A 93 -0.69 -17.54 -0.63
CA SER A 93 -0.19 -18.81 -1.17
C SER A 93 1.26 -19.07 -0.80
N ARG A 94 1.68 -20.33 -0.92
CA ARG A 94 3.05 -20.79 -0.65
C ARG A 94 3.67 -21.47 -1.87
N ALA A 95 4.91 -21.10 -2.23
CA ALA A 95 5.64 -21.49 -3.45
C ALA A 95 5.71 -23.00 -3.76
N ASN A 96 5.57 -23.85 -2.73
CA ASN A 96 5.82 -25.28 -2.82
C ASN A 96 4.73 -26.13 -2.15
N SER A 97 3.55 -25.56 -1.89
CA SER A 97 2.39 -26.34 -1.45
C SER A 97 1.52 -26.65 -2.67
N ASN A 98 1.30 -27.93 -2.94
CA ASN A 98 0.45 -28.35 -4.06
C ASN A 98 -1.02 -27.90 -3.92
N SER A 99 -1.45 -27.26 -2.82
CA SER A 99 -2.89 -26.97 -2.60
C SER A 99 -3.27 -25.94 -1.50
N THR A 100 -2.36 -25.29 -0.77
CA THR A 100 -2.79 -24.43 0.37
C THR A 100 -2.70 -22.96 0.04
N SER A 101 -3.52 -22.51 -0.91
CA SER A 101 -3.85 -21.09 -1.05
C SER A 101 -5.03 -20.80 -0.13
N THR A 102 -4.83 -20.00 0.90
CA THR A 102 -5.92 -19.51 1.76
C THR A 102 -6.39 -18.19 1.19
N SER A 103 -7.67 -18.07 0.88
CA SER A 103 -8.22 -16.80 0.44
C SER A 103 -9.06 -16.15 1.52
N TYR A 104 -8.84 -14.86 1.70
CA TYR A 104 -9.60 -14.03 2.62
C TYR A 104 -10.47 -13.08 1.81
N GLN A 105 -11.76 -13.07 2.11
CA GLN A 105 -12.71 -12.14 1.50
C GLN A 105 -12.97 -10.98 2.44
N PHE A 106 -13.07 -9.78 1.87
CA PHE A 106 -13.42 -8.58 2.61
C PHE A 106 -14.77 -8.06 2.14
N ASP A 107 -15.58 -7.54 3.06
CA ASP A 107 -16.74 -6.75 2.67
C ASP A 107 -16.31 -5.37 2.15
N ASN A 108 -17.26 -4.58 1.65
CA ASN A 108 -17.01 -3.21 1.23
C ASN A 108 -16.58 -2.26 2.38
N LYS A 109 -16.49 -2.76 3.61
CA LYS A 109 -16.02 -2.06 4.81
C LYS A 109 -14.67 -2.59 5.31
N GLY A 110 -14.04 -3.52 4.58
CA GLY A 110 -12.76 -4.12 4.96
C GLY A 110 -12.82 -5.12 6.11
N GLN A 111 -14.00 -5.68 6.43
CA GLN A 111 -14.15 -6.77 7.40
C GLN A 111 -13.92 -8.12 6.72
N PHE A 112 -13.16 -9.01 7.38
CA PHE A 112 -13.04 -10.40 6.96
C PHE A 112 -14.41 -11.10 7.00
N ILE A 113 -14.80 -11.72 5.90
CA ILE A 113 -16.10 -12.41 5.78
C ILE A 113 -15.97 -13.88 6.19
N THR A 114 -14.85 -14.54 5.90
CA THR A 114 -14.50 -15.91 6.31
C THR A 114 -13.01 -16.13 6.15
#